data_AF-X1NJM2-F1
#
_entry.id   AF-X1NJM2-F1
#
_cell.length_a   1.000
_cell.length_b   1.000
_cell.length_c   1.000
_cell.angle_alpha   90.00
_cell.angle_beta   90.00
_cell.angle_gamma   90.00
#
_symmetry.space_group_name_H-M   'P 1'
#
loop_
_entity.id
_entity.type
_entity.pdbx_description
1 polymer ?
#
loop_
_entity_poly.entity_id
_entity_poly.type
_entity_poly.pdbx_seq_one_letter_code
_entity_poly.pdbx_strand_id
1 'polypeptide(L)'
;LPLYHIDFYRLDHLEEIAELGLDDYLYGNGVCVVEWAEKGLSLLPPEHLLIEMNYVSDTERSLKLKPSGKRYQQIVAQLKQCN
;
A
#
# COMPACT_ATOMS: atom_id res chain seq x y z
N LEU A 1 -9.57 14.10 3.62
CA LEU A 1 -9.76 12.80 2.96
C LEU A 1 -9.85 11.74 4.04
N PRO A 2 -10.81 10.80 4.00
CA PRO A 2 -10.80 9.63 4.88
C PRO A 2 -9.52 8.80 4.69
N LEU A 3 -9.00 8.23 5.78
CA LEU A 3 -7.88 7.30 5.78
C LEU A 3 -8.37 5.96 6.31
N TYR A 4 -8.16 4.90 5.54
CA TYR A 4 -8.46 3.53 5.92
C TYR A 4 -7.14 2.80 6.12
N HIS A 5 -6.90 2.33 7.34
CA HIS A 5 -5.75 1.49 7.66
C HIS A 5 -6.23 0.03 7.70
N ILE A 6 -5.57 -0.81 6.92
CA ILE A 6 -5.91 -2.23 6.72
C ILE A 6 -4.65 -3.02 6.99
N ASP A 7 -4.75 -4.10 7.76
CA ASP A 7 -3.61 -4.93 8.14
C ASP A 7 -3.93 -6.41 7.87
N PHE A 8 -3.16 -7.04 6.99
CA PHE A 8 -3.31 -8.46 6.62
C PHE A 8 -2.48 -9.41 7.47
N TYR A 9 -1.81 -8.95 8.53
CA TYR A 9 -0.92 -9.76 9.36
C TYR A 9 -1.55 -11.09 9.81
N ARG A 10 -2.84 -11.07 10.21
CA ARG A 10 -3.56 -12.25 10.74
C ARG A 10 -4.28 -13.11 9.70
N LEU A 11 -4.19 -12.75 8.42
CA LEU A 11 -4.84 -13.48 7.34
C LEU A 11 -3.81 -14.38 6.68
N ASP A 12 -4.10 -15.67 6.58
CA ASP A 12 -3.13 -16.66 6.11
C ASP A 12 -3.42 -17.08 4.67
N HIS A 13 -4.64 -16.85 4.20
CA HIS A 13 -5.11 -17.26 2.87
C HIS A 13 -5.69 -16.08 2.09
N LEU A 14 -5.50 -16.10 0.77
CA LEU A 14 -5.97 -15.05 -0.13
C LEU A 14 -7.51 -14.97 -0.10
N GLU A 15 -8.17 -16.10 0.09
CA GLU A 15 -9.62 -16.23 0.19
C GLU A 15 -10.18 -15.44 1.38
N GLU A 16 -9.51 -15.49 2.54
CA GLU A 16 -9.92 -14.73 3.74
C GLU A 16 -9.87 -13.21 3.49
N ILE A 17 -8.87 -12.75 2.72
CA ILE A 17 -8.75 -11.34 2.31
C ILE A 17 -9.89 -10.96 1.35
N ALA A 18 -10.23 -11.84 0.41
CA ALA A 18 -11.31 -11.60 -0.55
C ALA A 18 -12.68 -11.50 0.14
N GLU A 19 -12.90 -12.28 1.20
CA GLU A 19 -14.14 -12.26 1.98
C GLU A 19 -14.36 -10.98 2.81
N LEU A 20 -13.31 -10.17 3.02
CA LEU A 20 -13.43 -8.89 3.75
C LEU A 20 -14.27 -7.84 3.02
N GLY A 21 -14.49 -7.97 1.70
CA GLY A 21 -15.30 -7.04 0.92
C GLY A 21 -14.74 -5.61 0.93
N LEU A 22 -13.45 -5.45 0.62
CA LEU A 22 -12.73 -4.17 0.74
C LEU A 22 -13.00 -3.17 -0.40
N ASP A 23 -13.80 -3.54 -1.40
CA ASP A 23 -13.96 -2.76 -2.64
C ASP A 23 -14.44 -1.32 -2.40
N ASP A 24 -15.40 -1.13 -1.49
CA ASP A 24 -15.95 0.20 -1.16
C ASP A 24 -14.88 1.14 -0.58
N TYR A 25 -13.84 0.58 0.05
CA TYR A 25 -12.72 1.33 0.60
C TYR A 25 -11.63 1.53 -0.45
N LEU A 26 -11.23 0.46 -1.15
CA LEU A 26 -10.15 0.46 -2.16
C LEU A 26 -10.49 1.36 -3.36
N TYR A 27 -11.76 1.39 -3.77
CA TYR A 27 -12.25 2.18 -4.90
C TYR A 27 -13.08 3.39 -4.45
N GLY A 28 -13.16 3.64 -3.15
CA GLY A 28 -13.86 4.78 -2.56
C GLY A 28 -13.08 6.10 -2.67
N ASN A 29 -13.65 7.16 -2.09
CA ASN A 29 -13.07 8.51 -2.08
C ASN A 29 -12.06 8.73 -0.93
N GLY A 30 -11.37 7.68 -0.47
CA GLY A 30 -10.41 7.72 0.63
C GLY A 30 -8.97 7.46 0.19
N VAL A 31 -8.06 7.37 1.16
CA VAL A 31 -6.75 6.72 0.97
C VAL A 31 -6.74 5.45 1.80
N CYS A 32 -6.35 4.34 1.17
CA CYS A 32 -6.10 3.08 1.87
C CYS A 32 -4.59 2.92 2.10
N VAL A 33 -4.21 2.56 3.32
CA VAL A 33 -2.87 2.11 3.69
C VAL A 33 -2.99 0.66 4.11
N VAL A 34 -2.36 -0.24 3.35
CA VAL A 34 -2.45 -1.68 3.56
C VAL A 34 -1.10 -2.21 4.03
N GLU A 35 -1.04 -2.70 5.26
CA GLU A 35 0.11 -3.41 5.81
C GLU A 35 0.06 -4.90 5.45
N TRP A 36 1.23 -5.52 5.30
CA TRP A 36 1.38 -6.91 4.83
C TRP A 36 0.67 -7.16 3.49
N ALA A 37 0.66 -6.15 2.63
CA ALA A 37 -0.02 -6.14 1.34
C ALA A 37 0.42 -7.31 0.42
N GLU A 38 1.64 -7.82 0.58
CA GLU A 38 2.17 -8.98 -0.14
C GLU A 38 1.28 -10.23 -0.02
N LYS A 39 0.52 -10.37 1.07
CA LYS A 39 -0.44 -11.46 1.27
C LYS A 39 -1.65 -11.39 0.33
N GLY A 40 -1.96 -10.21 -0.20
CA GLY A 40 -3.16 -9.93 -0.98
C GLY A 40 -2.93 -9.11 -2.25
N LEU A 41 -1.70 -9.01 -2.76
CA LEU A 41 -1.36 -8.13 -3.89
C LEU A 41 -2.23 -8.32 -5.13
N SER A 42 -2.68 -9.54 -5.41
CA SER A 42 -3.56 -9.86 -6.54
C SER A 42 -4.98 -9.33 -6.40
N LEU A 43 -5.41 -8.99 -5.18
CA LEU A 43 -6.73 -8.42 -4.87
C LEU A 43 -6.70 -6.89 -4.77
N LEU A 44 -5.51 -6.29 -4.69
CA LEU A 44 -5.36 -4.84 -4.60
C LEU A 44 -5.49 -4.18 -5.97
N PRO A 45 -5.87 -2.89 -6.02
CA PRO A 45 -5.94 -2.16 -7.28
C PRO A 45 -4.63 -2.20 -8.06
N PRO A 46 -4.65 -2.36 -9.39
CA PRO A 46 -3.44 -2.47 -10.20
C PRO A 46 -2.57 -1.20 -10.18
N GLU A 47 -3.20 -0.04 -9.99
CA GLU A 47 -2.52 1.22 -9.72
C GLU A 47 -2.48 1.49 -8.21
N HIS A 48 -1.27 1.45 -7.64
CA HIS A 48 -1.01 1.73 -6.24
C HIS A 48 0.44 2.21 -6.06
N LEU A 49 0.76 2.74 -4.88
CA LEU A 49 2.14 2.97 -4.46
C LEU A 49 2.56 1.84 -3.51
N LEU A 50 3.38 0.92 -4.00
CA LEU A 50 3.96 -0.11 -3.13
C LEU A 50 5.16 0.48 -2.39
N ILE A 51 5.17 0.33 -1.06
CA ILE A 51 6.24 0.82 -0.19
C ILE A 51 6.87 -0.39 0.49
N GLU A 52 8.14 -0.64 0.20
CA GLU A 52 8.90 -1.68 0.87
C GLU A 52 9.81 -1.04 1.91
N MET A 53 9.81 -1.60 3.13
CA MET A 53 10.63 -1.13 4.24
C MET A 53 11.66 -2.20 4.60
N ASN A 54 12.94 -1.83 4.64
CA ASN A 54 14.00 -2.76 5.03
C ASN A 54 14.82 -2.19 6.18
N TYR A 55 15.27 -3.07 7.08
CA TYR A 55 16.22 -2.74 8.13
C TYR A 55 17.60 -2.48 7.53
N VAL A 56 18.21 -1.34 7.86
CA VAL A 56 19.59 -1.00 7.49
C VAL A 56 20.50 -1.13 8.70
N SER A 57 20.03 -0.68 9.86
CA SER A 57 20.62 -0.87 11.19
C SER A 57 19.51 -0.86 12.24
N ASP A 58 19.85 -0.90 13.53
CA ASP A 58 18.86 -0.84 14.62
C ASP A 58 17.97 0.41 14.52
N THR A 59 18.57 1.56 14.17
CA THR A 59 17.90 2.86 14.12
C THR A 59 17.61 3.37 12.72
N GLU A 60 18.08 2.67 11.67
CA GLU A 60 17.92 3.10 10.28
C GLU A 60 17.05 2.14 9.47
N ARG A 61 16.19 2.70 8.63
CA ARG A 61 15.37 1.97 7.67
C ARG A 61 15.57 2.56 6.29
N SER A 62 15.52 1.71 5.27
CA SER A 62 15.41 2.15 3.89
C SER A 62 13.98 1.94 3.41
N LEU A 63 13.46 2.94 2.70
CA LEU A 63 12.15 2.91 2.06
C LEU A 63 12.34 2.84 0.54
N LYS A 64 11.75 1.84 -0.09
CA LYS A 64 11.71 1.73 -1.55
C LYS A 64 10.28 1.97 -2.03
N LEU A 65 10.11 3.09 -2.74
CA LEU A 65 8.85 3.50 -3.34
C LEU A 65 8.74 2.94 -4.76
N LYS A 66 7.73 2.12 -5.02
CA LYS A 66 7.43 1.51 -6.33
C LYS A 66 6.06 1.98 -6.80
N PRO A 67 5.98 3.13 -7.49
CA PRO A 67 4.70 3.62 -8.01
C PRO A 67 4.24 2.83 -9.24
N SER A 68 3.01 2.34 -9.21
CA SER A 68 2.29 1.79 -10.36
C SER A 68 1.17 2.76 -10.74
N GLY A 69 1.08 3.17 -12.01
CA GLY A 69 0.09 4.13 -12.49
C GLY A 69 0.56 5.59 -12.45
N LYS A 70 -0.03 6.43 -13.31
CA LYS A 70 0.42 7.82 -13.54
C LYS A 70 0.32 8.68 -12.28
N ARG A 71 -0.77 8.53 -11.53
CA ARG A 71 -1.02 9.27 -10.29
C ARG A 71 0.10 9.05 -9.28
N TYR A 72 0.48 7.79 -9.03
CA TYR A 72 1.48 7.46 -8.02
C TYR A 72 2.90 7.83 -8.47
N GLN A 73 3.19 7.76 -9.77
CA GLN A 73 4.44 8.27 -10.32
C GLN A 73 4.60 9.78 -10.06
N GLN A 74 3.53 10.55 -10.25
CA GLN A 74 3.53 11.99 -9.96
C GLN A 74 3.73 12.27 -8.47
N ILE A 75 3.07 11.51 -7.59
CA ILE A 75 3.26 11.63 -6.13
C ILE A 75 4.73 11.42 -5.76
N VAL A 76 5.35 10.33 -6.24
CA VAL A 76 6.76 10.04 -5.94
C VAL A 76 7.69 11.10 -6.51
N ALA A 77 7.40 11.67 -7.69
CA ALA A 77 8.17 12.77 -8.25
C ALA A 77 8.10 14.03 -7.39
N GLN A 78 6.91 14.39 -6.88
CA GLN A 78 6.70 15.53 -5.99
C GLN A 78 7.43 15.35 -4.66
N LEU A 79 7.38 14.16 -4.05
CA LEU A 79 8.09 13.87 -2.80
C LEU A 79 9.61 14.06 -2.92
N LYS A 80 10.19 13.77 -4.09
CA LYS A 80 11.62 13.97 -4.35
C LYS A 80 12.03 15.44 -4.51
N GLN A 81 11.09 16.31 -4.87
CA GLN A 81 11.32 17.74 -5.06
C GLN A 81 11.20 18.55 -3.75
N CYS A 82 10.72 17.92 -2.67
CA CYS A 82 10.59 18.55 -1.35
C CYS A 82 11.86 18.42 -0.47
N ASN A 83 12.97 17.92 -1.02
CA ASN A 83 14.30 17.87 -0.39
C ASN A 83 15.24 18.88 -1.05
#